data_AF-A0A813LFK3-F1
#
_entry.id   AF-A0A813LFK3-F1
#
_cell.length_a   1.000
_cell.length_b   1.000
_cell.length_c   1.000
_cell.angle_alpha   90.00
_cell.angle_beta   90.00
_cell.angle_gamma   90.00
#
_symmetry.space_group_name_H-M   'P 1'
#
loop_
_entity.id
_entity.type
_entity.pdbx_description
1 polymer ?
#
loop_
_entity_poly.entity_id
_entity_poly.type
_entity_poly.pdbx_seq_one_letter_code
_entity_poly.pdbx_strand_id
1 'polypeptide(L)'
;MRLGLLCQGSRGDCQPYVALGLELERQGFEVRVFTNVTHTKFVRSFGLRCEGVFFDFQGVMERKDVQDALSTGNLFKYMKEIMIVENEDFPKFFPHFWSCMSAFAP
;
A
#
# COMPACT_ATOMS: atom_id res chain seq x y z
N MET A 1 9.80 20.43 -3.06
CA MET A 1 10.36 19.11 -2.66
C MET A 1 9.33 18.05 -2.98
N ARG A 2 9.76 16.87 -3.46
CA ARG A 2 8.89 15.73 -3.78
C ARG A 2 8.86 14.73 -2.63
N LEU A 3 7.67 14.29 -2.22
CA LEU A 3 7.46 13.35 -1.11
C LEU A 3 6.65 12.14 -1.59
N GLY A 4 7.28 10.97 -1.58
CA GLY A 4 6.63 9.70 -1.84
C GLY A 4 6.10 9.10 -0.54
N LEU A 5 4.80 8.85 -0.46
CA LEU A 5 4.15 8.22 0.69
C LEU A 5 3.88 6.75 0.37
N LEU A 6 4.62 5.83 1.00
CA LEU A 6 4.43 4.39 0.81
C LEU A 6 3.44 3.85 1.84
N CYS A 7 2.33 3.31 1.37
CA CYS A 7 1.28 2.75 2.20
C CYS A 7 0.81 1.39 1.67
N GLN A 8 1.26 0.32 2.33
CA GLN A 8 0.82 -1.04 2.08
C GLN A 8 0.10 -1.55 3.34
N GLY A 9 -1.00 -2.28 3.16
CA GLY A 9 -1.83 -2.75 4.27
C GLY A 9 -3.32 -2.59 4.01
N SER A 10 -4.13 -2.52 5.06
CA SER A 10 -5.58 -2.39 4.99
C SER A 10 -6.02 -0.96 4.62
N ARG A 11 -7.34 -0.76 4.40
CA ARG A 11 -7.90 0.58 4.22
C ARG A 11 -7.64 1.49 5.44
N GLY A 12 -7.58 0.91 6.64
CA GLY A 12 -7.28 1.63 7.88
C GLY A 12 -5.86 2.19 7.87
N ASP A 13 -4.90 1.43 7.33
CA ASP A 13 -3.53 1.88 7.13
C ASP A 13 -3.44 2.99 6.08
N CYS A 14 -4.31 2.99 5.06
CA CYS A 14 -4.31 3.99 3.99
C CYS A 14 -4.81 5.38 4.42
N GLN A 15 -5.82 5.44 5.29
CA GLN A 15 -6.44 6.69 5.75
C GLN A 15 -5.46 7.72 6.34
N PRO A 16 -4.54 7.38 7.27
CA PRO A 16 -3.61 8.35 7.81
C PRO A 16 -2.64 8.92 6.77
N TYR A 17 -2.26 8.13 5.75
CA TYR A 17 -1.41 8.64 4.65
C TYR A 17 -2.17 9.57 3.71
N VAL A 18 -3.47 9.34 3.50
CA VAL A 18 -4.33 10.28 2.77
C VAL A 18 -4.41 11.60 3.53
N ALA A 19 -4.69 11.58 4.84
CA ALA A 19 -4.75 12.78 5.65
C ALA A 19 -3.41 13.55 5.65
N LEU A 20 -2.30 12.83 5.82
CA LEU A 20 -0.96 13.41 5.75
C LEU A 20 -0.65 14.00 4.38
N GLY A 21 -0.98 13.29 3.30
CA GLY A 21 -0.74 13.74 1.93
C GLY A 21 -1.47 15.04 1.59
N LEU A 22 -2.72 15.17 2.03
CA LEU A 22 -3.51 16.39 1.83
C LEU A 22 -2.87 17.60 2.51
N GLU A 23 -2.42 17.44 3.76
CA GLU A 23 -1.75 18.53 4.48
C GLU A 23 -0.40 18.87 3.85
N LEU A 24 0.37 17.88 3.40
CA LEU A 24 1.65 18.13 2.71
C LEU A 24 1.45 18.87 1.37
N GLU A 25 0.45 18.52 0.56
CA GLU A 25 0.11 19.29 -0.65
C GLU A 25 -0.29 20.72 -0.30
N ARG A 26 -1.08 20.92 0.78
CA ARG A 26 -1.48 22.25 1.26
C ARG A 26 -0.29 23.11 1.68
N GLN A 27 0.76 22.49 2.19
CA GLN A 27 2.03 23.15 2.56
C GLN A 27 2.96 23.39 1.35
N GLY A 28 2.55 22.99 0.13
CA GLY A 28 3.29 23.24 -1.11
C GLY A 28 4.28 22.13 -1.50
N PHE A 29 4.21 20.95 -0.86
CA PHE A 29 4.99 19.79 -1.31
C PHE A 29 4.33 19.13 -2.53
N GLU A 30 5.14 18.58 -3.44
CA GLU A 30 4.63 17.69 -4.47
C GLU A 30 4.55 16.28 -3.87
N VAL A 31 3.34 15.75 -3.70
CA VAL A 31 3.11 14.47 -3.02
C VAL A 31 2.66 13.40 -4.03
N ARG A 32 3.12 12.16 -3.86
CA ARG A 32 2.58 10.99 -4.54
C ARG A 32 2.40 9.84 -3.56
N VAL A 33 1.20 9.28 -3.52
CA VAL A 33 0.88 8.11 -2.69
C VAL A 33 1.13 6.83 -3.49
N PHE A 34 1.94 5.95 -2.96
CA PHE A 34 2.22 4.62 -3.49
C PHE A 34 1.49 3.62 -2.60
N THR A 35 0.42 2.99 -3.12
CA THR A 35 -0.45 2.12 -2.30
C THR A 35 -0.85 0.82 -3.01
N ASN A 36 -1.70 0.01 -2.39
CA ASN A 36 -2.26 -1.19 -3.00
C ASN A 36 -3.05 -0.83 -4.25
N VAL A 37 -3.02 -1.70 -5.26
CA VAL A 37 -3.82 -1.55 -6.49
C VAL A 37 -5.29 -1.24 -6.21
N THR A 38 -5.87 -1.86 -5.17
CA THR A 38 -7.28 -1.70 -4.77
C THR A 38 -7.60 -0.38 -4.08
N HIS A 39 -6.61 0.33 -3.52
CA HIS A 39 -6.82 1.61 -2.81
C HIS A 39 -6.70 2.84 -3.71
N THR A 40 -6.27 2.71 -4.97
CA THR A 40 -6.09 3.84 -5.88
C THR A 40 -7.36 4.68 -6.06
N LYS A 41 -8.53 4.04 -6.21
CA LYS A 41 -9.82 4.73 -6.31
C LYS A 41 -10.16 5.50 -5.03
N PHE A 42 -9.86 4.93 -3.87
CA PHE A 42 -10.07 5.58 -2.58
C PHE A 42 -9.18 6.82 -2.45
N VAL A 43 -7.88 6.71 -2.71
CA VAL A 43 -6.96 7.85 -2.61
C VAL A 43 -7.32 8.97 -3.60
N ARG A 44 -7.61 8.62 -4.85
CA ARG A 44 -8.02 9.60 -5.89
C ARG A 44 -9.32 10.33 -5.55
N SER A 45 -10.21 9.73 -4.75
CA SER A 45 -11.46 10.38 -4.32
C SER A 45 -11.24 11.61 -3.43
N PHE A 46 -10.05 11.75 -2.82
CA PHE A 46 -9.65 12.93 -2.06
C PHE A 46 -8.83 13.93 -2.89
N GLY A 47 -8.62 13.68 -4.19
CA GLY A 47 -7.85 14.56 -5.07
C GLY A 47 -6.35 14.32 -5.07
N LEU A 48 -5.84 13.39 -4.26
CA LEU A 48 -4.42 13.05 -4.22
C LEU A 48 -3.97 12.24 -5.44
N ARG A 49 -2.73 12.50 -5.89
CA ARG A 49 -2.05 11.68 -6.91
C ARG A 49 -1.57 10.37 -6.30
N CYS A 50 -1.84 9.25 -6.97
CA CYS A 50 -1.41 7.95 -6.48
C CYS A 50 -1.13 6.91 -7.58
N GLU A 51 -0.29 5.94 -7.23
CA GLU A 51 0.01 4.74 -8.00
C GLU A 51 -0.28 3.48 -7.18
N GLY A 52 -0.87 2.48 -7.82
CA GLY A 52 -1.14 1.17 -7.25
C GLY A 52 0.05 0.25 -7.46
N VAL A 53 1.03 0.30 -6.56
CA VAL A 53 2.32 -0.41 -6.72
C VAL A 53 2.46 -1.63 -5.81
N PHE A 54 1.55 -1.81 -4.86
CA PHE A 54 1.50 -2.98 -3.99
C PHE A 54 0.32 -3.89 -4.34
N PHE A 55 0.42 -5.16 -3.94
CA PHE A 55 -0.59 -6.19 -4.17
C PHE A 55 -1.93 -5.86 -3.50
N ASP A 56 -2.96 -6.61 -3.88
CA ASP A 56 -4.28 -6.51 -3.24
C ASP A 56 -4.26 -7.13 -1.84
N PHE A 57 -3.88 -6.31 -0.85
CA PHE A 57 -3.84 -6.74 0.54
C PHE A 57 -5.21 -7.21 1.05
N GLN A 58 -6.31 -6.63 0.57
CA GLN A 58 -7.64 -7.04 1.02
C GLN A 58 -7.95 -8.46 0.56
N GLY A 59 -7.68 -8.79 -0.71
CA GLY A 59 -7.81 -10.14 -1.23
C GLY A 59 -6.95 -11.16 -0.47
N VAL A 60 -5.76 -10.75 0.01
CA VAL A 60 -4.89 -11.59 0.84
C VAL A 60 -5.53 -11.88 2.21
N MET A 61 -6.12 -10.86 2.85
CA MET A 61 -6.82 -11.02 4.13
C MET A 61 -8.09 -11.87 4.03
N GLU A 62 -8.66 -11.99 2.83
CA GLU A 62 -9.82 -12.84 2.55
C GLU A 62 -9.46 -14.31 2.31
N ARG A 63 -8.18 -14.66 2.18
CA ARG A 63 -7.75 -16.06 2.04
C ARG A 63 -7.99 -16.85 3.33
N LYS A 64 -8.46 -18.08 3.16
CA LYS A 64 -8.82 -18.96 4.29
C LYS A 64 -7.64 -19.27 5.21
N ASP A 65 -6.45 -19.51 4.65
CA ASP A 65 -5.22 -19.75 5.43
C ASP A 65 -4.83 -18.55 6.30
N VAL A 66 -4.96 -17.33 5.77
CA VAL A 66 -4.74 -16.08 6.50
C VAL A 66 -5.81 -15.88 7.58
N GLN A 67 -7.08 -16.11 7.28
CA GLN A 67 -8.17 -16.03 8.27
C GLN A 67 -8.03 -17.08 9.38
N ASP A 68 -7.64 -18.31 9.04
CA ASP A 68 -7.38 -19.37 10.00
C ASP A 68 -6.20 -18.99 10.90
N ALA A 69 -5.15 -18.38 10.36
CA ALA A 69 -4.04 -17.85 11.16
C ALA A 69 -4.49 -16.74 12.12
N LEU A 70 -5.30 -15.78 11.64
CA LEU A 70 -5.86 -14.68 12.44
C LEU A 70 -6.77 -15.17 13.56
N SER A 71 -7.68 -16.10 13.27
CA SER A 71 -8.66 -16.62 14.25
C SER A 71 -8.00 -17.34 15.43
N THR A 72 -6.81 -17.91 15.23
CA THR A 72 -6.04 -18.55 16.32
C THR A 72 -5.36 -17.55 17.26
N GLY A 73 -5.36 -16.25 16.93
CA GLY A 73 -4.61 -15.22 17.67
C GLY A 73 -3.09 -15.37 17.58
N ASN A 74 -2.59 -16.30 16.76
CA ASN A 74 -1.17 -16.57 16.61
C ASN A 74 -0.55 -15.59 15.62
N LEU A 75 -0.03 -14.48 16.16
CA LEU A 75 0.61 -13.42 15.40
C LEU A 75 1.77 -13.93 14.52
N PHE A 76 2.57 -14.87 15.00
CA PHE A 76 3.69 -15.43 14.22
C PHE A 76 3.21 -16.22 13.00
N LYS A 77 2.15 -17.01 13.15
CA LYS A 77 1.54 -17.74 12.04
C LYS A 77 1.00 -16.77 11.00
N TYR A 78 0.27 -15.74 11.43
CA TYR A 78 -0.23 -14.69 10.55
C TYR A 78 0.90 -13.99 9.78
N MET A 79 1.95 -13.53 10.48
CA MET A 79 3.10 -12.88 9.86
C MET A 79 3.79 -13.79 8.85
N LYS A 80 3.88 -15.10 9.12
CA LYS A 80 4.43 -16.09 8.19
C LYS A 80 3.60 -16.18 6.91
N GLU A 81 2.28 -16.26 7.01
CA GLU A 81 1.41 -16.33 5.82
C GLU A 81 1.51 -15.06 4.98
N ILE A 82 1.52 -13.88 5.60
CA ILE A 82 1.72 -12.61 4.89
C ILE A 82 3.09 -12.57 4.20
N MET A 83 4.15 -13.02 4.89
CA MET A 83 5.50 -13.04 4.33
C MET A 83 5.64 -13.99 3.14
N ILE A 84 4.89 -15.10 3.10
CA ILE A 84 4.84 -15.99 1.93
C ILE A 84 4.25 -15.23 0.74
N VAL A 85 3.11 -14.57 0.94
CA VAL A 85 2.47 -13.78 -0.13
C VAL A 85 3.39 -12.66 -0.61
N GLU A 86 4.02 -11.93 0.31
CA GLU A 86 4.98 -10.90 -0.04
C GLU A 86 6.14 -11.46 -0.86
N ASN A 87 6.72 -12.60 -0.50
CA ASN A 87 7.80 -13.20 -1.29
C ASN A 87 7.36 -13.65 -2.68
N GLU A 88 6.11 -14.10 -2.85
CA GLU A 88 5.58 -14.52 -4.14
C GLU A 88 5.22 -13.34 -5.04
N ASP A 89 4.65 -12.28 -4.47
CA ASP A 89 4.09 -11.17 -5.22
C ASP A 89 5.07 -10.01 -5.38
N PHE A 90 5.92 -9.73 -4.38
CA PHE A 90 6.87 -8.63 -4.44
C PHE A 90 7.76 -8.68 -5.69
N PRO A 91 8.35 -9.82 -6.12
CA PRO A 91 9.12 -9.87 -7.36
C PRO A 91 8.32 -9.48 -8.61
N LYS A 92 7.01 -9.74 -8.63
CA LYS A 92 6.12 -9.38 -9.75
C LYS A 92 5.80 -7.88 -9.76
N PHE A 93 5.60 -7.29 -8.59
CA PHE A 93 5.27 -5.87 -8.44
C PHE A 93 6.51 -4.98 -8.45
N PHE A 94 7.68 -5.49 -8.08
CA PHE A 94 8.90 -4.70 -7.94
C PHE A 94 9.29 -3.90 -9.19
N PRO A 95 9.25 -4.44 -10.43
CA PRO A 95 9.54 -3.66 -11.62
C PRO A 95 8.61 -2.45 -11.80
N HIS A 96 7.31 -2.63 -11.52
CA HIS A 96 6.32 -1.55 -11.61
C HIS A 96 6.54 -0.52 -10.50
N PHE A 97 6.68 -0.99 -9.26
CA PHE A 97 7.04 -0.17 -8.10
C PHE A 97 8.27 0.70 -8.37
N TRP A 98 9.36 0.07 -8.83
CA TRP A 98 10.61 0.73 -9.14
C TRP A 98 10.47 1.75 -10.26
N SER A 99 9.73 1.41 -11.33
CA SER A 99 9.46 2.33 -12.44
C SER A 99 8.69 3.57 -11.97
N CYS A 100 7.61 3.40 -11.21
CA CYS A 100 6.81 4.51 -10.71
C CYS A 100 7.58 5.40 -9.73
N MET A 101 8.37 4.82 -8.84
CA MET A 101 9.23 5.58 -7.93
C MET A 101 10.32 6.34 -8.68
N SER A 102 10.98 5.71 -9.65
CA SER A 102 12.03 6.34 -10.44
C SER A 102 11.50 7.50 -11.27
N ALA A 103 10.30 7.38 -11.83
CA ALA A 103 9.64 8.45 -12.58
C ALA A 103 9.24 9.65 -11.70
N PHE A 104 9.12 9.45 -10.39
CA PHE A 104 8.81 10.52 -9.44
C PHE A 104 10.05 11.09 -8.75
N ALA A 105 11.20 10.39 -8.81
CA ALA A 105 12.46 10.88 -8.28
C ALA A 105 12.84 12.25 -8.91
N PRO A 106 13.64 13.09 -8.22
CA PRO A 106 14.02 14.43 -8.68
C PRO A 106 14.57 14.48 -10.10
#